data_AF-A0AAN0JNF1-F1
#
_entry.id   AF-A0AAN0JNF1-F1
#
_cell.length_a   1.000
_cell.length_b   1.000
_cell.length_c   1.000
_cell.angle_alpha   90.00
_cell.angle_beta   90.00
_cell.angle_gamma   90.00
#
_symmetry.space_group_name_H-M   'P 1'
#
loop_
_entity.id
_entity.type
_entity.pdbx_description
1 polymer ?
#
loop_
_entity_poly.entity_id
_entity_poly.type
_entity_poly.pdbx_seq_one_letter_code
_entity_poly.pdbx_strand_id
1 'polypeptide(L)'
;MTTIGQLGDVMKESTVIAYTFAKSFLSSKDPKNDFLDKAKIRLHVPEGATPKDGPSAGVTIVSALLSLAMDRPIRQNVPMTGELSLTGKV
;
A
#
# COMPACT_ATOMS: atom_id res chain seq x y z
N MET A 1 3.97 0.69 10.57
CA MET A 1 3.94 -0.38 9.53
C MET A 1 5.31 -1.00 9.44
N THR A 2 5.40 -2.32 9.27
CA THR A 2 6.66 -3.04 9.04
C THR A 2 6.57 -3.78 7.70
N THR A 3 7.61 -3.70 6.89
CA THR A 3 7.69 -4.36 5.58
C THR A 3 8.62 -5.57 5.61
N ILE A 4 8.26 -6.64 4.90
CA ILE A 4 9.08 -7.85 4.74
C ILE A 4 9.09 -8.31 3.27
N GLY A 5 10.13 -9.06 2.87
CA GLY A 5 10.30 -9.63 1.53
C GLY A 5 11.29 -8.87 0.63
N GLN A 6 12.56 -8.81 1.04
CA GLN A 6 13.71 -8.15 0.35
C GLN A 6 13.33 -6.97 -0.54
N LEU A 7 12.89 -5.89 0.11
CA LEU A 7 12.64 -4.62 -0.54
C LEU A 7 13.92 -3.79 -0.60
N GLY A 8 14.23 -3.25 -1.77
CA GLY A 8 15.19 -2.16 -1.90
C GLY A 8 14.64 -0.85 -1.33
N ASP A 9 15.47 0.18 -1.31
CA ASP A 9 15.14 1.43 -0.62
C ASP A 9 14.06 2.23 -1.34
N VAL A 10 14.00 2.18 -2.67
CA VAL A 10 12.96 2.85 -3.47
C VAL A 10 11.59 2.24 -3.19
N MET A 11 11.54 0.92 -3.07
CA MET A 11 10.29 0.20 -2.79
C MET A 11 9.83 0.41 -1.33
N LYS A 12 10.77 0.53 -0.37
CA LYS A 12 10.44 0.92 1.01
C LYS A 12 9.82 2.32 1.04
N GLU A 13 10.41 3.28 0.33
CA GLU A 13 9.87 4.64 0.23
C GLU A 13 8.48 4.66 -0.43
N SER A 14 8.32 3.95 -1.54
CA SER A 14 7.02 3.77 -2.22
C SER A 14 5.96 3.23 -1.26
N THR A 15 6.34 2.30 -0.38
CA THR A 15 5.42 1.77 0.63
C THR A 15 4.99 2.82 1.65
N VAL A 16 5.92 3.68 2.11
CA VAL A 16 5.61 4.78 3.04
C VAL A 16 4.68 5.81 2.39
N ILE A 17 4.93 6.15 1.12
CA ILE A 17 4.06 7.06 0.34
C ILE A 17 2.66 6.45 0.21
N ALA A 18 2.57 5.18 -0.20
CA ALA A 18 1.31 4.45 -0.32
C ALA A 18 0.53 4.44 1.00
N TYR A 19 1.17 4.10 2.11
CA TYR A 19 0.53 4.10 3.42
C TYR A 19 0.02 5.48 3.83
N THR A 20 0.81 6.52 3.59
CA THR A 20 0.43 7.91 3.89
C THR A 20 -0.80 8.34 3.08
N PHE A 21 -0.79 8.07 1.78
CA PHE A 21 -1.94 8.34 0.92
C PHE A 21 -3.17 7.54 1.33
N ALA A 22 -3.03 6.23 1.60
CA ALA A 22 -4.14 5.38 2.02
C ALA A 22 -4.84 5.89 3.29
N LYS A 23 -4.06 6.38 4.27
CA LYS A 23 -4.61 7.02 5.48
C LYS A 23 -5.40 8.28 5.16
N SER A 24 -4.82 9.19 4.37
CA SER A 24 -5.46 10.44 3.98
C SER A 24 -6.74 10.18 3.18
N PHE A 25 -6.68 9.26 2.22
CA PHE A 25 -7.82 8.87 1.40
C PHE A 25 -8.94 8.23 2.24
N LEU A 26 -8.59 7.29 3.13
CA LEU A 26 -9.56 6.65 4.03
C LEU A 26 -10.24 7.68 4.92
N SER A 27 -9.49 8.58 5.55
CA SER A 27 -10.04 9.65 6.39
C SER A 27 -10.99 10.58 5.62
N SER A 28 -10.71 10.85 4.34
CA SER A 28 -11.61 11.65 3.48
C SER A 28 -12.91 10.93 3.09
N LYS A 29 -12.88 9.59 3.03
CA LYS A 29 -14.01 8.75 2.59
C LYS A 29 -14.86 8.25 3.75
N ASP A 30 -14.22 7.88 4.84
CA ASP A 30 -14.84 7.41 6.08
C ASP A 30 -14.06 7.97 7.28
N PRO A 31 -14.38 9.21 7.72
CA PRO A 31 -13.65 9.88 8.81
C PRO A 31 -13.72 9.15 10.16
N LYS A 32 -14.64 8.19 10.32
CA LYS A 32 -14.78 7.40 11.56
C LYS A 32 -13.88 6.18 11.57
N ASN A 33 -13.33 5.80 10.43
CA ASN A 33 -12.45 4.64 10.30
C ASN A 33 -11.01 5.03 10.61
N ASP A 34 -10.58 4.73 11.83
CA ASP A 34 -9.22 4.96 12.33
C ASP A 34 -8.35 3.68 12.34
N PHE A 35 -8.76 2.66 11.59
CA PHE A 35 -8.08 1.37 11.57
C PHE A 35 -6.61 1.51 11.19
N LEU A 36 -6.31 2.25 10.12
CA LEU A 36 -4.93 2.44 9.67
C LEU A 36 -4.08 3.26 10.65
N ASP A 37 -4.68 4.03 11.55
CA ASP A 37 -3.97 4.78 12.60
C ASP A 37 -3.62 3.91 13.81
N LYS A 38 -4.54 3.02 14.21
CA LYS A 38 -4.40 2.21 15.42
C LYS A 38 -3.72 0.85 15.17
N ALA A 39 -3.84 0.31 13.97
CA ALA A 39 -3.36 -1.03 13.67
C ALA A 39 -1.84 -1.09 13.46
N LYS A 40 -1.20 -2.13 14.00
CA LYS A 40 0.17 -2.51 13.63
C LYS A 40 0.14 -3.36 12.36
N ILE A 41 0.34 -2.71 11.21
CA ILE A 41 0.30 -3.38 9.90
C ILE A 41 1.67 -3.98 9.55
N ARG A 42 1.65 -5.25 9.14
CA ARG A 42 2.78 -5.94 8.47
C ARG A 42 2.45 -6.11 6.99
N LEU A 43 3.25 -5.50 6.13
CA LEU A 43 3.13 -5.64 4.67
C LEU A 43 4.19 -6.63 4.19
N HIS A 44 3.75 -7.68 3.51
CA HIS A 44 4.63 -8.64 2.87
C HIS A 44 4.57 -8.48 1.36
N VAL A 45 5.72 -8.25 0.74
CA VAL A 45 5.86 -8.28 -0.72
C VAL A 45 6.63 -9.56 -1.04
N PRO A 46 5.96 -10.64 -1.50
CA PRO A 46 6.59 -11.94 -1.65
C PRO A 46 7.77 -11.89 -2.62
N GLU A 47 8.86 -12.54 -2.28
CA GLU A 47 10.11 -12.51 -3.06
C GLU A 47 10.06 -13.34 -4.35
N GLY A 48 10.93 -12.94 -5.29
CA GLY A 48 11.65 -13.84 -6.20
C GLY A 48 13.16 -13.70 -5.92
N ALA A 49 14.04 -14.36 -6.66
CA ALA A 49 15.49 -14.35 -6.41
C ALA A 49 16.18 -12.96 -6.51
N THR A 50 15.50 -11.98 -7.11
CA THR A 50 15.98 -10.60 -7.28
C THR A 50 15.20 -9.63 -6.37
N PRO A 51 15.89 -8.77 -5.60
CA PRO A 51 15.25 -7.73 -4.80
C PRO A 51 14.30 -6.85 -5.61
N LYS A 52 13.18 -6.47 -5.00
CA LYS A 52 12.20 -5.55 -5.61
C LYS A 52 12.52 -4.13 -5.19
N ASP A 53 12.95 -3.32 -6.16
CA ASP A 53 13.40 -1.95 -5.91
C ASP A 53 12.78 -0.92 -6.87
N GLY A 54 11.54 -1.17 -7.31
CA GLY A 54 10.80 -0.25 -8.18
C GLY A 54 9.58 0.34 -7.48
N PRO A 55 9.21 1.62 -7.73
CA PRO A 55 8.07 2.27 -7.10
C PRO A 55 6.71 1.85 -7.72
N SER A 56 6.75 1.04 -8.79
CA SER A 56 5.61 0.65 -9.63
C SER A 56 4.50 -0.14 -8.93
N ALA A 57 4.70 -0.55 -7.68
CA ALA A 57 3.70 -1.27 -6.90
C ALA A 57 2.86 -0.36 -5.97
N GLY A 58 3.05 0.97 -6.03
CA GLY A 58 2.37 1.94 -5.15
C GLY A 58 0.85 1.78 -5.14
N VAL A 59 0.22 1.71 -6.33
CA VAL A 59 -1.24 1.53 -6.45
C VAL A 59 -1.74 0.21 -5.88
N THR A 60 -0.94 -0.85 -6.02
CA THR A 60 -1.25 -2.18 -5.51
C THR A 60 -1.21 -2.21 -4.00
N ILE A 61 -0.20 -1.56 -3.40
CA ILE A 61 -0.06 -1.44 -1.95
C ILE A 61 -1.24 -0.66 -1.35
N VAL A 62 -1.60 0.48 -1.94
CA VAL A 62 -2.75 1.27 -1.45
C VAL A 62 -4.04 0.50 -1.53
N SER A 63 -4.28 -0.20 -2.64
CA SER A 63 -5.49 -1.01 -2.81
C SER A 63 -5.57 -2.10 -1.73
N ALA A 64 -4.46 -2.77 -1.42
CA ALA A 64 -4.39 -3.78 -0.36
C ALA A 64 -4.65 -3.19 1.04
N LEU A 65 -4.08 -2.02 1.34
CA LEU A 65 -4.29 -1.34 2.62
C LEU A 65 -5.74 -0.88 2.80
N LEU A 66 -6.35 -0.31 1.76
CA LEU A 66 -7.75 0.12 1.79
C LEU A 66 -8.71 -1.07 1.87
N SER A 67 -8.41 -2.15 1.14
CA SER A 67 -9.17 -3.40 1.21
C SER A 67 -9.18 -3.95 2.64
N LEU A 68 -8.02 -3.99 3.30
CA LEU A 68 -7.89 -4.41 4.69
C LEU A 68 -8.65 -3.48 5.65
N ALA A 69 -8.54 -2.16 5.49
CA ALA A 69 -9.17 -1.20 6.40
C ALA A 69 -10.70 -1.10 6.24
N MET A 70 -11.21 -1.37 5.05
CA MET A 70 -12.65 -1.31 4.72
C MET A 70 -13.35 -2.67 4.83
N ASP A 71 -12.61 -3.73 5.20
CA ASP A 71 -13.08 -5.13 5.18
C ASP A 71 -13.77 -5.50 3.86
N ARG A 72 -13.17 -5.08 2.75
CA ARG A 72 -13.74 -5.25 1.40
C ARG A 72 -12.74 -5.93 0.48
N PRO A 73 -13.06 -7.11 -0.09
CA PRO A 73 -12.13 -7.82 -0.95
C PRO A 73 -11.89 -7.08 -2.26
N ILE A 74 -10.64 -7.11 -2.72
CA ILE A 74 -10.25 -6.67 -4.08
C ILE A 74 -10.75 -7.70 -5.09
N ARG A 75 -11.19 -7.24 -6.26
CA ARG A 75 -11.59 -8.11 -7.36
C ARG A 75 -10.40 -8.97 -7.81
N GLN A 76 -10.59 -10.28 -7.81
CA GLN A 76 -9.62 -11.22 -8.37
C GLN A 76 -9.46 -11.00 -9.89
N ASN A 77 -8.28 -11.30 -10.43
CA ASN A 77 -7.93 -11.17 -11.86
C ASN A 77 -7.82 -9.73 -12.39
N VAL A 78 -7.50 -8.76 -11.53
CA VAL A 78 -7.15 -7.39 -11.93
C VAL A 78 -5.67 -7.15 -11.59
N PRO A 79 -4.74 -7.38 -12.54
CA PRO A 79 -3.34 -7.00 -12.33
C PRO A 79 -3.22 -5.47 -12.30
N MET A 80 -2.39 -4.96 -11.39
CA MET A 80 -2.19 -3.53 -11.19
C MET A 80 -0.70 -3.20 -11.15
N THR A 81 -0.33 -2.12 -11.83
CA THR A 81 0.99 -1.48 -11.79
C THR A 81 0.78 0.02 -11.91
N GLY A 82 1.59 0.79 -11.21
CA GLY A 82 1.48 2.24 -11.12
C GLY A 82 2.27 2.76 -9.93
N GLU A 83 3.17 3.69 -10.21
CA GLU A 83 3.77 4.51 -9.16
C GLU A 83 2.69 5.43 -8.59
N LEU A 84 2.75 5.69 -7.30
CA LEU A 84 1.77 6.52 -6.63
C LEU A 84 2.47 7.73 -6.00
N SER A 85 1.96 8.92 -6.29
CA SER A 85 2.38 10.14 -5.60
C SER A 85 1.61 10.34 -4.28
N LEU A 86 2.15 11.19 -3.39
CA LEU A 86 1.44 11.61 -2.17
C LEU A 86 0.09 12.29 -2.44
N THR A 87 -0.10 12.86 -3.63
CA THR A 87 -1.35 13.51 -4.04
C THR A 87 -2.35 12.56 -4.70
N GLY A 88 -1.97 11.28 -4.88
CA GLY A 88 -2.82 10.27 -5.51
C GLY A 88 -2.74 10.23 -7.04
N LYS A 89 -1.72 10.86 -7.64
CA LYS A 89 -1.46 10.69 -9.08
C LYS A 89 -0.77 9.36 -9.32
N VAL A 90 -1.11 8.76 -10.47
CA VAL A 90 -0.57 7.50 -11.00
C VAL A 90 0.00 7.75 -12.38
#